data_AF-A0A4P7H733-F1
#
_entry.id   AF-A0A4P7H733-F1
#
_cell.length_a   1.000
_cell.length_b   1.000
_cell.length_c   1.000
_cell.angle_alpha   90.00
_cell.angle_beta   90.00
_cell.angle_gamma   90.00
#
_symmetry.space_group_name_H-M   'P 1'
#
loop_
_entity.id
_entity.type
_entity.pdbx_description
1 polymer ?
#
loop_
_entity_poly.entity_id
_entity_poly.type
_entity_poly.pdbx_seq_one_letter_code
_entity_poly.pdbx_strand_id
1 'polypeptide(L)'
;MTGETPAFSVDLAKIEELAARMRAYKAAVADRLAELEAKAKEVEGVWVGAAAVAYSEAHTEWAAGVTDMQDGLATLEEALKKAHESYTNAASQTLRILGI
;
A
#
# COMPACT_ATOMS: atom_id res chain seq x y z
N MET A 1 26.19 -18.88 28.50
CA MET A 1 25.92 -17.56 27.87
C MET A 1 25.56 -17.83 26.43
N THR A 2 24.33 -18.28 26.19
CA THR A 2 23.81 -18.56 24.85
C THR A 2 23.48 -17.22 24.22
N GLY A 3 24.25 -16.84 23.19
CA GLY A 3 23.93 -15.69 22.36
C GLY A 3 22.71 -16.03 21.52
N GLU A 4 21.52 -15.94 22.12
CA GLU A 4 20.28 -15.94 21.37
C GLU A 4 20.19 -14.59 20.67
N THR A 5 20.70 -14.51 19.44
CA THR A 5 20.40 -13.40 18.54
C THR A 5 18.88 -13.44 18.32
N PRO A 6 18.10 -12.52 18.91
CA PRO A 6 16.65 -12.63 18.88
C PRO A 6 16.18 -12.51 17.44
N ALA A 7 15.20 -13.35 17.12
CA ALA A 7 14.60 -13.58 15.81
C ALA A 7 14.05 -12.29 15.16
N PHE A 8 14.92 -11.42 14.64
CA PHE A 8 14.54 -10.26 13.82
C PHE A 8 14.04 -10.68 12.42
N SER A 9 14.15 -11.97 12.10
CA SER A 9 13.54 -12.59 10.91
C SER A 9 12.01 -12.70 11.00
N VAL A 10 11.45 -12.60 12.20
CA VAL A 10 10.01 -12.46 12.47
C VAL A 10 9.81 -10.96 12.70
N ASP A 11 9.56 -10.13 11.70
CA ASP A 11 8.22 -9.96 11.11
C ASP A 11 8.27 -9.45 9.65
N LEU A 12 9.38 -9.68 8.93
CA LEU A 12 9.48 -9.30 7.51
C LEU A 12 8.36 -9.93 6.66
N ALA A 13 8.09 -11.23 6.85
CA ALA A 13 7.00 -11.92 6.17
C ALA A 13 5.62 -11.34 6.53
N LYS A 14 5.40 -10.93 7.78
CA LYS A 14 4.14 -10.29 8.20
C LYS A 14 3.98 -8.90 7.59
N ILE A 15 5.08 -8.19 7.39
CA ILE A 15 5.04 -6.88 6.76
C ILE A 15 4.81 -7.00 5.24
N GLU A 16 5.39 -8.00 4.57
CA GLU A 16 5.06 -8.30 3.17
C GLU A 16 3.58 -8.71 3.01
N GLU A 17 3.05 -9.52 3.93
CA GLU A 17 1.62 -9.88 3.97
C GLU A 17 0.74 -8.64 4.16
N LEU A 18 1.12 -7.74 5.07
CA LEU A 18 0.42 -6.48 5.29
C LEU A 18 0.43 -5.61 4.03
N ALA A 19 1.59 -5.46 3.37
CA ALA A 19 1.71 -4.71 2.12
C ALA A 19 0.83 -5.33 1.01
N ALA A 20 0.84 -6.65 0.86
CA ALA A 20 -0.01 -7.36 -0.09
C ALA A 20 -1.51 -7.12 0.18
N ARG A 21 -1.92 -7.15 1.46
CA ARG A 21 -3.30 -6.86 1.87
C ARG A 21 -3.69 -5.41 1.58
N MET A 22 -2.79 -4.45 1.81
CA MET A 22 -3.02 -3.04 1.46
C MET A 22 -3.18 -2.84 -0.05
N ARG A 23 -2.35 -3.50 -0.88
CA ARG A 23 -2.49 -3.47 -2.36
C ARG A 23 -3.85 -4.02 -2.79
N ALA A 24 -4.28 -5.15 -2.21
CA ALA A 24 -5.56 -5.77 -2.54
C ALA A 24 -6.75 -4.88 -2.14
N TYR A 25 -6.71 -4.28 -0.95
CA TYR A 25 -7.73 -3.34 -0.50
C TYR A 25 -7.84 -2.12 -1.42
N LYS A 26 -6.69 -1.52 -1.78
CA LYS A 26 -6.62 -0.42 -2.74
C LYS A 26 -7.27 -0.78 -4.08
N ALA A 27 -6.92 -1.93 -4.66
CA ALA A 27 -7.50 -2.38 -5.92
C ALA A 27 -9.03 -2.47 -5.82
N ALA A 28 -9.54 -3.08 -4.75
CA ALA A 28 -10.98 -3.19 -4.52
C ALA A 28 -11.68 -1.83 -4.37
N VAL A 29 -11.04 -0.81 -3.79
CA VAL A 29 -11.59 0.55 -3.71
C VAL A 29 -11.62 1.22 -5.09
N ALA A 30 -10.54 1.09 -5.87
CA ALA A 30 -10.46 1.63 -7.22
C ALA A 30 -11.51 1.01 -8.15
N ASP A 31 -11.70 -0.31 -8.10
CA ASP A 31 -12.73 -1.01 -8.87
C ASP A 31 -14.14 -0.50 -8.53
N ARG A 32 -14.44 -0.32 -7.24
CA ARG A 32 -15.74 0.20 -6.79
C ARG A 32 -15.99 1.63 -7.27
N LEU A 33 -14.97 2.49 -7.24
CA LEU A 33 -15.09 3.85 -7.75
C LEU A 33 -15.33 3.88 -9.26
N ALA A 34 -14.63 3.03 -10.02
CA ALA A 34 -14.86 2.89 -11.45
C ALA A 34 -16.28 2.38 -11.76
N GLU A 35 -16.79 1.44 -10.97
CA GLU A 35 -18.16 0.93 -11.11
C GLU A 35 -19.21 2.01 -10.80
N LEU A 36 -18.98 2.84 -9.78
CA LEU A 36 -19.83 3.99 -9.47
C LEU A 36 -19.81 5.02 -10.61
N GLU A 37 -18.64 5.32 -11.18
CA GLU A 37 -18.52 6.23 -12.32
C GLU A 37 -19.25 5.71 -13.56
N ALA A 38 -19.18 4.41 -13.83
CA ALA A 38 -19.91 3.80 -14.94
C ALA A 38 -21.43 3.97 -14.76
N LYS A 39 -21.94 3.68 -13.56
CA LYS A 39 -23.37 3.86 -13.22
C LYS A 39 -23.79 5.32 -13.28
N ALA A 40 -22.90 6.24 -12.89
CA ALA A 40 -23.13 7.67 -13.00
C ALA A 40 -23.33 8.12 -14.45
N LYS A 41 -22.49 7.64 -15.36
CA LYS A 41 -22.58 7.93 -16.80
C LYS A 41 -23.86 7.38 -17.43
N GLU A 42 -24.36 6.24 -16.97
CA GLU A 42 -25.64 5.68 -17.46
C GLU A 42 -26.84 6.60 -17.21
N VAL A 43 -26.77 7.44 -16.16
CA VAL A 43 -27.88 8.34 -15.77
C VAL A 43 -27.56 9.82 -15.98
N GLU A 44 -26.40 10.17 -16.51
CA GLU A 44 -25.90 11.56 -16.67
C GLU A 44 -26.88 12.49 -17.41
N GLY A 45 -27.65 11.96 -18.37
CA GLY A 45 -28.65 12.74 -19.13
C GLY A 45 -29.90 13.15 -18.33
N VAL A 46 -30.16 12.52 -17.19
CA VAL A 46 -31.28 12.82 -16.28
C VAL A 46 -30.81 13.18 -14.86
N TRP A 47 -29.55 12.91 -14.54
CA TRP A 47 -28.91 13.25 -13.28
C TRP A 47 -28.22 14.60 -13.39
N VAL A 48 -28.98 15.66 -13.14
CA VAL A 48 -28.52 17.06 -13.18
C VAL A 48 -28.74 17.76 -11.85
N GLY A 49 -28.07 18.90 -11.65
CA GLY A 49 -28.25 19.75 -10.47
C GLY A 49 -27.27 19.45 -9.34
N ALA A 50 -27.57 19.96 -8.13
CA ALA A 50 -26.64 19.98 -7.00
C ALA A 50 -26.12 18.59 -6.58
N ALA A 51 -26.93 17.54 -6.73
CA ALA A 51 -26.53 16.17 -6.42
C ALA A 51 -25.47 15.62 -7.39
N ALA A 52 -25.55 15.97 -8.69
CA ALA A 52 -24.57 15.56 -9.68
C ALA A 52 -23.22 16.28 -9.47
N VAL A 53 -23.26 17.56 -9.11
CA VAL A 53 -22.06 18.33 -8.75
C VAL A 53 -21.39 17.75 -7.51
N ALA A 54 -22.15 17.54 -6.43
CA ALA A 54 -21.62 16.97 -5.19
C ALA A 54 -21.02 15.56 -5.40
N TYR A 55 -21.64 14.74 -6.26
CA TYR A 55 -21.08 13.45 -6.66
C TYR A 55 -19.75 13.60 -7.41
N SER A 56 -19.68 14.50 -8.39
CA SER A 56 -18.44 14.73 -9.15
C SER A 56 -17.30 15.23 -8.26
N GLU A 57 -17.59 16.09 -7.30
CA GLU A 57 -16.63 16.56 -6.29
C GLU A 57 -16.15 15.41 -5.41
N ALA A 58 -17.08 14.62 -4.85
CA ALA A 58 -16.75 13.46 -4.03
C ALA A 58 -15.96 12.40 -4.81
N HIS A 59 -16.31 12.14 -6.07
CA HIS A 59 -15.58 11.20 -6.93
C HIS A 59 -14.15 11.66 -7.18
N THR A 60 -13.95 12.96 -7.41
CA THR A 60 -12.62 13.55 -7.59
C THR A 60 -11.79 13.41 -6.32
N GLU A 61 -12.38 13.71 -5.16
CA GLU A 61 -11.73 13.56 -3.85
C GLU A 61 -11.36 12.08 -3.59
N TRP A 62 -12.25 11.14 -3.88
CA TRP A 62 -11.97 9.71 -3.71
C TRP A 62 -10.90 9.21 -4.65
N ALA A 63 -10.88 9.66 -5.91
CA ALA A 63 -9.84 9.32 -6.87
C ALA A 63 -8.46 9.86 -6.44
N ALA A 64 -8.43 11.09 -5.90
CA ALA A 64 -7.22 11.66 -5.30
C ALA A 64 -6.78 10.84 -4.07
N GLY A 65 -7.69 10.52 -3.17
CA GLY A 65 -7.40 9.71 -1.98
C GLY A 65 -6.88 8.31 -2.30
N VAL A 66 -7.42 7.66 -3.35
CA VAL A 66 -6.87 6.38 -3.84
C VAL A 66 -5.45 6.56 -4.36
N THR A 67 -5.16 7.68 -5.04
CA THR A 67 -3.81 8.02 -5.54
C THR A 67 -2.84 8.20 -4.37
N ASP A 68 -3.20 8.99 -3.37
CA ASP A 68 -2.39 9.22 -2.17
C ASP A 68 -2.11 7.92 -1.40
N MET A 69 -3.09 7.02 -1.32
CA MET A 69 -2.87 5.68 -0.75
C MET A 69 -1.85 4.86 -1.56
N GLN A 70 -1.74 5.06 -2.88
CA GLN A 70 -0.72 4.37 -3.70
C GLN A 70 0.67 4.88 -3.36
N ASP A 71 0.84 6.20 -3.31
CA ASP A 71 2.13 6.83 -3.02
C ASP A 71 2.60 6.50 -1.59
N GLY A 72 1.69 6.52 -0.62
CA GLY A 72 2.00 6.14 0.76
C GLY A 72 2.43 4.68 0.88
N LEU A 73 1.76 3.77 0.16
CA LEU A 73 2.13 2.34 0.14
C LEU A 73 3.47 2.10 -0.57
N ALA A 74 3.72 2.77 -1.69
CA ALA A 74 5.01 2.70 -2.38
C ALA A 74 6.15 3.17 -1.47
N THR A 75 5.94 4.28 -0.76
CA THR A 75 6.90 4.80 0.23
C THR A 75 7.16 3.81 1.36
N LEU A 76 6.12 3.16 1.87
CA LEU A 76 6.24 2.11 2.89
C LEU A 76 7.08 0.94 2.37
N GLU A 77 6.78 0.45 1.16
CA GLU A 77 7.51 -0.65 0.52
C GLU A 77 8.99 -0.34 0.30
N GLU A 78 9.32 0.88 -0.12
CA GLU A 78 10.70 1.33 -0.25
C GLU A 78 11.42 1.40 1.10
N ALA A 79 10.76 1.92 2.14
CA ALA A 79 11.33 1.97 3.48
C ALA A 79 11.62 0.56 4.02
N LEU A 80 10.73 -0.39 3.74
CA LEU A 80 10.89 -1.79 4.11
C LEU A 80 12.02 -2.47 3.36
N LYS A 81 12.15 -2.21 2.05
CA LYS A 81 13.28 -2.71 1.26
C LYS A 81 14.62 -2.19 1.79
N LYS A 82 14.71 -0.91 2.13
CA LYS A 82 15.91 -0.30 2.72
C LYS A 82 16.25 -0.91 4.08
N ALA A 83 15.23 -1.14 4.92
CA ALA A 83 15.42 -1.85 6.19
C ALA A 83 15.95 -3.28 5.93
N HIS A 84 15.35 -4.02 4.99
CA HIS A 84 15.77 -5.37 4.61
C HIS A 84 17.23 -5.43 4.15
N GLU A 85 17.65 -4.51 3.27
CA GLU A 85 19.03 -4.40 2.80
C GLU A 85 19.99 -4.10 3.95
N SER A 86 19.66 -3.14 4.82
CA SER A 86 20.50 -2.78 5.97
C SER A 86 20.73 -3.96 6.92
N TYR A 87 19.67 -4.72 7.25
CA TYR A 87 19.77 -5.88 8.13
C TYR A 87 20.51 -7.05 7.49
N THR A 88 20.22 -7.35 6.22
CA THR A 88 20.90 -8.44 5.50
C THR A 88 22.39 -8.17 5.35
N ASN A 89 22.76 -6.91 5.09
CA ASN A 89 24.15 -6.51 4.95
C ASN A 89 24.89 -6.51 6.31
N ALA A 90 24.22 -6.12 7.39
CA ALA A 90 24.79 -6.21 8.75
C ALA A 90 25.01 -7.67 9.18
N ALA A 91 24.08 -8.57 8.86
CA ALA A 91 24.20 -10.00 9.13
C ALA A 91 25.33 -10.64 8.29
N SER A 92 25.43 -10.32 7.00
CA SER A 92 26.48 -10.85 6.12
C SER A 92 27.89 -10.37 6.51
N GLN A 93 28.02 -9.11 6.94
CA GLN A 93 29.27 -8.55 7.48
C GLN A 93 29.68 -9.24 8.78
N THR A 94 28.72 -9.52 9.66
CA THR A 94 28.99 -10.20 10.93
C THR A 94 29.46 -11.64 10.70
N LEU A 95 28.83 -12.36 9.76
CA LEU A 95 29.28 -13.71 9.34
C LEU A 95 30.68 -13.65 8.72
N ARG A 96 30.95 -12.66 7.84
CA ARG A 96 32.27 -12.46 7.23
C ARG A 96 33.35 -12.15 8.26
N ILE A 97 33.06 -11.37 9.30
CA ILE A 97 33.99 -11.05 10.40
C ILE A 97 34.22 -12.28 11.29
N LEU A 98 33.20 -13.12 11.48
CA LEU A 98 33.28 -14.36 12.26
C LEU A 98 33.91 -15.53 11.50
N GLY A 99 34.16 -15.39 10.19
CA GLY A 99 34.94 -16.36 9.41
C GLY A 99 34.25 -17.70 9.16
N ILE A 100 32.92 -17.73 9.19
CA ILE A 100 32.08 -18.85 8.77
C ILE A 100 31.20 -18.46 7.59
#